data_AF-A0A366MQC6-F1
#
_entry.id   AF-A0A366MQC6-F1
#
_cell.length_a   1.000
_cell.length_b   1.000
_cell.length_c   1.000
_cell.angle_alpha   90.00
_cell.angle_beta   90.00
_cell.angle_gamma   90.00
#
_symmetry.space_group_name_H-M   'P 1'
#
loop_
_entity.id
_entity.type
_entity.pdbx_description
1 polymer ?
#
loop_
_entity_poly.entity_id
_entity_poly.type
_entity_poly.pdbx_seq_one_letter_code
_entity_poly.pdbx_strand_id
1 'polypeptide(L)'
;MIKSILQKEFIKLKYFLLLSTIFYIVLLAYYYFNLNFSFSTIEPESMMWYKFAQLEDKPYSYFLYFYILYGIAFAFTQFLPEVIQKRVKLTIHLPLSLTKIVLYHAIIAITIILFFSSIFSIFLLIINSQYYPKELIYIMIKDSFAFTLIGIISYILVSSLIIEQNKKILILKLLIFVLFIFLSIKSRFFLEDFILYFVLVLFSLFILLDSFYSIKHQRLGVIYNSLFTIILIIFSYLSYINYEKNYQKEFYKYYIFYSDILDDFVYQKNFGAHRFEYGVKDKKTFNQKEYEATLPFVYYRDLELQNKLPLIINNKNFSKNEIRDSKLSFDYQVRYLEKKEIDFFPLFNPQSTVAMIKFAEEFFGFFGKSVKIYDFDNKYLEKSSKKLNEILKEKDFSFPAKKIFGKATNIKPFDLGYLILDNKNNLFNLRKYDNELILKKLNLDKDIEIEYIHISENRQKNFSGYVIDKNSNFYLLTWDFELKKLDLAMFDYKSMRLRLISEPTHYLVRYDDGNNYFAVRFSKENLQKLNDIKFEE
;
A
#
# COMPACT_ATOMS: atom_id res chain seq x y z
N MET A 1 42.63 24.10 -13.97
CA MET A 1 41.49 24.69 -13.23
C MET A 1 40.57 23.66 -12.59
N ILE A 2 40.06 22.66 -13.34
CA ILE A 2 39.20 21.60 -12.75
C ILE A 2 39.90 20.87 -11.58
N LYS A 3 41.20 20.56 -11.74
CA LYS A 3 42.03 19.98 -10.66
C LYS A 3 42.05 20.82 -9.38
N SER A 4 42.06 22.15 -9.50
CA SER A 4 42.07 23.08 -8.36
C SER A 4 40.70 23.12 -7.66
N ILE A 5 39.60 23.04 -8.43
CA ILE A 5 38.24 22.91 -7.87
C ILE A 5 38.14 21.59 -7.11
N LEU A 6 38.57 20.48 -7.70
CA LEU A 6 38.58 19.16 -7.05
C LEU A 6 39.36 19.14 -5.75
N GLN A 7 40.57 19.72 -5.73
CA GLN A 7 41.38 19.83 -4.51
C GLN A 7 40.69 20.67 -3.43
N LYS A 8 40.08 21.81 -3.81
CA LYS A 8 39.32 22.65 -2.88
C LYS A 8 38.14 21.89 -2.29
N GLU A 9 37.34 21.22 -3.12
CA GLU A 9 36.19 20.42 -2.66
C GLU A 9 36.62 19.28 -1.73
N PHE A 10 37.71 18.57 -2.07
CA PHE A 10 38.23 17.49 -1.23
C PHE A 10 38.67 17.97 0.17
N ILE A 11 39.37 19.11 0.25
CA ILE A 11 39.80 19.67 1.55
C ILE A 11 38.60 20.01 2.43
N LYS A 12 37.49 20.51 1.85
CA LYS A 12 36.26 20.80 2.57
C LYS A 12 35.56 19.53 3.07
N LEU A 13 35.53 18.49 2.23
CA LEU A 13 34.71 17.30 2.46
C LEU A 13 35.43 16.19 3.25
N LYS A 14 36.77 16.16 3.30
CA LYS A 14 37.54 15.01 3.84
C LYS A 14 37.11 14.53 5.23
N TYR A 15 36.87 15.43 6.18
CA TYR A 15 36.47 15.04 7.54
C TYR A 15 35.03 14.57 7.60
N PHE A 16 34.14 15.21 6.84
CA PHE A 16 32.76 14.75 6.69
C PHE A 16 32.70 13.34 6.08
N LEU A 17 33.50 13.07 5.05
CA LEU A 17 33.58 11.75 4.43
C LEU A 17 34.11 10.69 5.42
N LEU A 18 35.17 11.00 6.18
CA LEU A 18 35.71 10.10 7.20
C LEU A 18 34.67 9.77 8.28
N LEU A 19 34.01 10.79 8.83
CA LEU A 19 32.97 10.63 9.85
C LEU A 19 31.77 9.84 9.29
N SER A 20 31.40 10.11 8.04
CA SER A 20 30.34 9.37 7.36
C SER A 20 30.69 7.89 7.24
N THR A 21 31.90 7.52 6.85
CA THR A 21 32.33 6.12 6.79
C THR A 21 32.18 5.42 8.14
N ILE A 22 32.65 6.04 9.23
CA ILE A 22 32.54 5.46 10.58
C ILE A 22 31.08 5.28 10.96
N PHE A 23 30.26 6.30 10.72
CA PHE A 23 28.84 6.26 11.02
C PHE A 23 28.09 5.17 10.21
N TYR A 24 28.46 4.98 8.94
CA TYR A 24 27.88 3.93 8.08
C TYR A 24 28.17 2.54 8.64
N ILE A 25 29.40 2.29 9.10
CA ILE A 25 29.80 1.01 9.70
C ILE A 25 28.98 0.73 10.95
N VAL A 26 28.83 1.73 11.84
CA VAL A 26 28.04 1.59 13.07
C VAL A 26 26.56 1.31 12.76
N LEU A 27 25.98 2.05 11.81
CA LEU A 27 24.59 1.85 11.40
C LEU A 27 24.35 0.45 10.80
N LEU A 28 25.26 -0.02 9.93
CA LEU A 28 25.14 -1.35 9.32
C LEU A 28 25.31 -2.46 10.36
N ALA A 29 26.23 -2.31 11.32
CA ALA A 29 26.40 -3.26 12.42
C ALA A 29 25.15 -3.33 13.31
N TYR A 30 24.59 -2.18 13.67
CA TYR A 30 23.34 -2.10 14.43
C TYR A 30 22.17 -2.72 13.66
N TYR A 31 22.05 -2.44 12.36
CA TYR A 31 21.03 -3.04 11.50
C TYR A 31 21.14 -4.56 11.44
N TYR A 32 22.36 -5.08 11.22
CA TYR A 32 22.63 -6.52 11.20
C TYR A 32 22.19 -7.18 12.50
N PHE A 33 22.57 -6.60 13.65
CA PHE A 33 22.19 -7.12 14.96
C PHE A 33 20.66 -7.15 15.15
N ASN A 34 19.97 -6.05 14.84
CA ASN A 34 18.51 -5.97 14.96
C ASN A 34 17.78 -6.94 14.03
N LEU A 35 18.28 -7.09 12.80
CA LEU A 35 17.69 -8.00 11.84
C LEU A 35 17.86 -9.44 12.31
N ASN A 36 19.07 -9.83 12.73
CA ASN A 36 19.34 -11.14 13.28
C ASN A 36 18.47 -11.43 14.52
N PHE A 37 18.34 -10.46 15.43
CA PHE A 37 17.47 -10.58 16.60
C PHE A 37 15.99 -10.78 16.22
N SER A 38 15.51 -10.08 15.18
CA SER A 38 14.13 -10.21 14.71
C SER A 38 13.85 -11.61 14.15
N PHE A 39 14.79 -12.17 13.39
CA PHE A 39 14.67 -13.54 12.88
C PHE A 39 14.81 -14.59 13.99
N SER A 40 15.68 -14.37 14.99
CA SER A 40 15.86 -15.34 16.08
C SER A 40 14.72 -15.36 17.11
N THR A 41 13.81 -14.38 17.09
CA THR A 41 12.73 -14.24 18.08
C THR A 41 11.33 -14.47 17.50
N ILE A 42 11.21 -14.60 16.18
CA ILE A 42 9.93 -14.80 15.48
C ILE A 42 9.94 -16.18 14.85
N GLU A 43 9.00 -17.03 15.25
CA GLU A 43 8.81 -18.37 14.71
C GLU A 43 7.40 -18.49 14.07
N PRO A 44 7.30 -19.00 12.82
CA PRO A 44 8.41 -19.28 11.91
C PRO A 44 9.01 -18.00 11.34
N GLU A 45 10.27 -18.07 10.90
CA GLU A 45 11.05 -16.97 10.33
C GLU A 45 10.40 -16.36 9.08
N SER A 46 9.65 -17.18 8.34
CA SER A 46 8.85 -16.79 7.17
C SER A 46 7.80 -15.71 7.50
N MET A 47 7.45 -15.51 8.77
CA MET A 47 6.62 -14.39 9.21
C MET A 47 7.28 -13.03 8.94
N MET A 48 8.62 -12.96 8.89
CA MET A 48 9.33 -11.75 8.45
C MET A 48 9.10 -11.48 6.96
N TRP A 49 8.97 -12.53 6.14
CA TRP A 49 8.63 -12.38 4.72
C TRP A 49 7.18 -11.95 4.53
N TYR A 50 6.27 -12.39 5.41
CA TYR A 50 4.91 -11.87 5.47
C TYR A 50 4.87 -10.38 5.76
N LYS A 51 5.61 -9.91 6.78
CA LYS A 51 5.72 -8.48 7.10
C LYS A 51 6.20 -7.68 5.89
N PHE A 52 7.22 -8.17 5.20
CA PHE A 52 7.73 -7.53 3.99
C PHE A 52 6.69 -7.52 2.87
N ALA A 53 6.20 -8.68 2.43
CA ALA A 53 5.44 -8.82 1.18
C ALA A 53 3.96 -8.46 1.30
N GLN A 54 3.36 -8.70 2.48
CA GLN A 54 1.92 -8.56 2.69
C GLN A 54 1.57 -7.32 3.51
N LEU A 55 2.42 -6.93 4.48
CA LEU A 55 2.21 -5.72 5.28
C LEU A 55 3.00 -4.50 4.76
N GLU A 56 3.88 -4.70 3.77
CA GLU A 56 4.80 -3.68 3.26
C GLU A 56 5.72 -3.07 4.34
N ASP A 57 5.91 -3.79 5.45
CA ASP A 57 6.80 -3.42 6.55
C ASP A 57 8.20 -3.96 6.25
N LYS A 58 8.97 -3.13 5.55
CA LYS A 58 10.33 -3.44 5.11
C LYS A 58 11.32 -3.05 6.21
N PRO A 59 12.24 -3.94 6.63
CA PRO A 59 13.14 -3.67 7.76
C PRO A 59 14.14 -2.54 7.50
N TYR A 60 14.36 -2.16 6.24
CA TYR A 60 15.29 -1.10 5.82
C TYR A 60 14.58 0.21 5.43
N SER A 61 13.26 0.28 5.52
CA SER A 61 12.46 1.43 5.04
C SER A 61 12.90 2.76 5.64
N TYR A 62 13.29 2.76 6.93
CA TYR A 62 13.75 3.96 7.62
C TYR A 62 15.08 4.51 7.09
N PHE A 63 15.86 3.74 6.32
CA PHE A 63 17.06 4.27 5.69
C PHE A 63 16.75 5.35 4.65
N LEU A 64 15.52 5.44 4.12
CA LEU A 64 15.11 6.58 3.30
C LEU A 64 15.48 7.92 3.97
N TYR A 65 15.17 8.07 5.26
CA TYR A 65 15.48 9.28 6.02
C TYR A 65 16.98 9.51 6.13
N PHE A 66 17.76 8.45 6.28
CA PHE A 66 19.21 8.53 6.30
C PHE A 66 19.80 9.05 4.99
N TYR A 67 19.29 8.60 3.83
CA TYR A 67 19.75 9.09 2.52
C TYR A 67 19.40 10.56 2.31
N ILE A 68 18.20 10.98 2.73
CA ILE A 68 17.78 12.38 2.73
C ILE A 68 18.73 13.21 3.61
N LEU A 69 18.93 12.79 4.86
CA LEU A 69 19.79 13.48 5.83
C LEU A 69 21.24 13.54 5.36
N TYR A 70 21.74 12.48 4.71
CA TYR A 70 23.08 12.46 4.13
C TYR A 70 23.22 13.51 3.03
N GLY A 71 22.27 13.60 2.10
CA GLY A 71 22.25 14.63 1.05
C GLY A 71 22.19 16.04 1.62
N ILE A 72 21.34 16.27 2.62
CA ILE A 72 21.21 17.54 3.35
C ILE A 72 22.55 17.91 4.02
N ALA A 73 23.13 16.99 4.81
CA ALA A 73 24.38 17.22 5.53
C ALA A 73 25.53 17.51 4.55
N PHE A 74 25.58 16.80 3.43
CA PHE A 74 26.55 17.05 2.36
C PHE A 74 26.43 18.47 1.80
N ALA A 75 25.21 18.94 1.53
CA ALA A 75 24.96 20.30 1.05
C ALA A 75 25.44 21.36 2.05
N PHE A 76 25.16 21.14 3.34
CA PHE A 76 25.64 21.99 4.42
C PHE A 76 27.18 22.02 4.47
N THR A 77 27.85 20.87 4.48
CA THR A 77 29.32 20.82 4.49
C THR A 77 29.92 21.51 3.28
N GLN A 78 29.32 21.37 2.09
CA GLN A 78 29.87 21.91 0.86
C GLN A 78 29.74 23.43 0.74
N PHE A 79 28.58 24.00 1.11
CA PHE A 79 28.24 25.39 0.79
C PHE A 79 28.07 26.31 2.01
N LEU A 80 27.66 25.80 3.18
CA LEU A 80 27.42 26.66 4.34
C LEU A 80 28.68 27.43 4.79
N PRO A 81 29.88 26.80 4.90
CA PRO A 81 31.10 27.54 5.22
C PRO A 81 31.45 28.61 4.18
N GLU A 82 31.16 28.37 2.89
CA GLU A 82 31.44 29.34 1.84
C GLU A 82 30.55 30.57 1.91
N VAL A 83 29.28 30.39 2.26
CA VAL A 83 28.33 31.48 2.44
C VAL A 83 28.71 32.31 3.66
N ILE A 84 28.98 31.67 4.81
CA ILE A 84 29.40 32.35 6.05
C ILE A 84 30.68 33.16 5.83
N GLN A 85 31.66 32.58 5.15
CA GLN A 85 32.95 33.22 4.88
C GLN A 85 32.91 34.17 3.66
N LYS A 86 31.73 34.38 3.05
CA LYS A 86 31.52 35.20 1.84
C LYS A 86 32.41 34.81 0.64
N ARG A 87 32.85 33.54 0.60
CA ARG A 87 33.75 32.99 -0.43
C ARG A 87 33.02 32.59 -1.71
N VAL A 88 31.69 32.48 -1.70
CA VAL A 88 30.92 32.14 -2.91
C VAL A 88 31.13 33.17 -4.03
N LYS A 89 31.31 34.45 -3.69
CA LYS A 89 31.67 35.50 -4.66
C LYS A 89 32.98 35.19 -5.38
N LEU A 90 34.00 34.70 -4.67
CA LEU A 90 35.29 34.31 -5.26
C LEU A 90 35.13 33.16 -6.26
N THR A 91 34.30 32.16 -5.92
CA THR A 91 34.00 31.03 -6.80
C THR A 91 33.35 31.50 -8.11
N ILE A 92 32.52 32.54 -8.06
CA ILE A 92 31.81 33.12 -9.21
C ILE A 92 32.71 33.97 -10.13
N HIS A 93 33.86 34.45 -9.63
CA HIS A 93 34.83 35.23 -10.39
C HIS A 93 35.91 34.39 -11.09
N LEU A 94 35.85 33.06 -10.97
CA LEU A 94 36.69 32.17 -11.77
C LEU A 94 36.44 32.42 -13.27
N PRO A 95 37.45 32.28 -14.16
CA PRO A 95 37.30 32.43 -15.62
C PRO A 95 36.57 31.23 -16.25
N LEU A 96 35.41 30.89 -15.69
CA LEU A 96 34.50 29.84 -16.12
C LEU A 96 33.08 30.42 -16.11
N SER A 97 32.22 29.94 -17.01
CA SER A 97 30.79 30.31 -16.96
C SER A 97 30.16 29.77 -15.67
N LEU A 98 29.16 30.49 -15.14
CA LEU A 98 28.38 30.06 -13.97
C LEU A 98 27.80 28.65 -14.16
N THR A 99 27.33 28.34 -15.36
CA THR A 99 26.84 27.01 -15.74
C THR A 99 27.89 25.92 -15.52
N LYS A 100 29.14 26.14 -15.97
CA LYS A 100 30.24 25.19 -15.77
C LYS A 100 30.61 25.06 -14.30
N ILE A 101 30.63 26.17 -13.56
CA ILE A 101 30.92 26.18 -12.12
C ILE A 101 29.91 25.30 -11.37
N VAL A 102 28.61 25.54 -11.56
CA VAL A 102 27.54 24.77 -10.91
C VAL A 102 27.62 23.29 -11.29
N LEU A 103 27.77 23.01 -12.59
CA LEU A 103 27.86 21.64 -13.10
C LEU A 103 29.06 20.88 -12.51
N TYR A 104 30.24 21.51 -12.37
CA TYR A 104 31.38 20.85 -11.74
C TYR A 104 31.16 20.58 -10.25
N HIS A 105 30.62 21.52 -9.47
CA HIS A 105 30.35 21.28 -8.04
C HIS A 105 29.29 20.19 -7.86
N ALA A 106 28.23 20.21 -8.67
CA ALA A 106 27.18 19.21 -8.65
C ALA A 106 27.71 17.83 -9.06
N ILE A 107 28.48 17.71 -10.14
CA ILE A 107 29.04 16.42 -10.58
C ILE A 107 29.94 15.82 -9.49
N ILE A 108 30.80 16.62 -8.87
CA ILE A 108 31.68 16.14 -7.78
C ILE A 108 30.84 15.60 -6.62
N ALA A 109 29.85 16.38 -6.15
CA ALA A 109 29.00 15.96 -5.04
C ALA A 109 28.15 14.74 -5.39
N ILE A 110 27.49 14.73 -6.54
CA ILE A 110 26.67 13.61 -7.02
C ILE A 110 27.51 12.35 -7.13
N THR A 111 28.74 12.43 -7.65
CA THR A 111 29.63 11.27 -7.79
C THR A 111 30.01 10.69 -6.42
N ILE A 112 30.33 11.55 -5.46
CA ILE A 112 30.66 11.11 -4.10
C ILE A 112 29.43 10.52 -3.39
N ILE A 113 28.28 11.20 -3.49
CA ILE A 113 27.02 10.71 -2.92
C ILE A 113 26.66 9.36 -3.52
N LEU A 114 26.73 9.20 -4.85
CA LEU A 114 26.50 7.93 -5.55
C LEU A 114 27.45 6.83 -5.07
N PHE A 115 28.74 7.14 -4.91
CA PHE A 115 29.72 6.17 -4.45
C PHE A 115 29.42 5.67 -3.03
N PHE A 116 29.21 6.58 -2.08
CA PHE A 116 28.93 6.22 -0.69
C PHE A 116 27.57 5.52 -0.51
N SER A 117 26.53 6.03 -1.16
CA SER A 117 25.20 5.40 -1.16
C SER A 117 25.22 4.01 -1.77
N SER A 118 25.97 3.81 -2.86
CA SER A 118 26.12 2.49 -3.50
C SER A 118 26.83 1.51 -2.58
N ILE A 119 27.93 1.92 -1.93
CA ILE A 119 28.63 1.07 -0.94
C ILE A 119 27.69 0.67 0.20
N PHE A 120 26.98 1.65 0.78
CA PHE A 120 26.03 1.40 1.85
C PHE A 120 24.92 0.43 1.41
N SER A 121 24.35 0.66 0.21
CA SER A 121 23.34 -0.22 -0.40
C SER A 121 23.87 -1.64 -0.58
N ILE A 122 25.09 -1.82 -1.07
CA ILE A 122 25.69 -3.14 -1.29
C ILE A 122 25.81 -3.91 0.04
N PHE A 123 26.32 -3.29 1.10
CA PHE A 123 26.39 -3.95 2.40
C PHE A 123 25.02 -4.25 2.99
N LEU A 124 24.07 -3.33 2.85
CA LEU A 124 22.69 -3.55 3.26
C LEU A 124 22.09 -4.76 2.53
N LEU A 125 22.31 -4.90 1.22
CA LEU A 125 21.86 -6.03 0.42
C LEU A 125 22.54 -7.34 0.82
N ILE A 126 23.85 -7.32 1.10
CA ILE A 126 24.59 -8.49 1.59
C ILE A 126 23.97 -9.00 2.89
N ILE A 127 23.72 -8.11 3.86
CA ILE A 127 23.08 -8.46 5.14
C ILE A 127 21.72 -9.10 4.89
N ASN A 128 20.85 -8.47 4.08
CA ASN A 128 19.50 -8.99 3.86
C ASN A 128 19.45 -10.28 3.04
N SER A 129 20.39 -10.49 2.11
CA SER A 129 20.48 -11.71 1.28
C SER A 129 20.74 -12.98 2.08
N GLN A 130 21.18 -12.84 3.34
CA GLN A 130 21.32 -13.95 4.26
C GLN A 130 19.96 -14.50 4.70
N TYR A 131 18.93 -13.64 4.83
CA TYR A 131 17.64 -13.98 5.43
C TYR A 131 16.44 -13.95 4.47
N TYR A 132 16.52 -13.16 3.40
CA TYR A 132 15.41 -12.97 2.46
C TYR A 132 15.66 -13.65 1.10
N PRO A 133 14.60 -14.18 0.46
CA PRO A 133 14.69 -14.72 -0.89
C PRO A 133 15.04 -13.65 -1.91
N LYS A 134 15.70 -14.04 -3.01
CA LYS A 134 16.21 -13.13 -4.04
C LYS A 134 15.14 -12.21 -4.63
N GLU A 135 13.89 -12.66 -4.72
CA GLU A 135 12.77 -11.88 -5.23
C GLU A 135 12.46 -10.67 -4.34
N LEU A 136 12.58 -10.82 -3.02
CA LEU A 136 12.48 -9.70 -2.09
C LEU A 136 13.72 -8.80 -2.16
N ILE A 137 14.92 -9.38 -2.36
CA ILE A 137 16.16 -8.61 -2.54
C ILE A 137 16.10 -7.71 -3.79
N TYR A 138 15.46 -8.12 -4.89
CA TYR A 138 15.29 -7.25 -6.06
C TYR A 138 14.47 -5.99 -5.77
N ILE A 139 13.48 -6.09 -4.89
CA ILE A 139 12.72 -4.93 -4.41
C ILE A 139 13.65 -4.00 -3.62
N MET A 140 14.48 -4.56 -2.76
CA MET A 140 15.46 -3.78 -1.98
C MET A 140 16.44 -3.02 -2.87
N ILE A 141 16.92 -3.64 -3.96
CA ILE A 141 17.81 -2.99 -4.93
C ILE A 141 17.12 -1.77 -5.55
N LYS A 142 15.88 -1.96 -6.01
CA LYS A 142 15.06 -0.89 -6.58
C LYS A 142 14.83 0.24 -5.58
N ASP A 143 14.47 -0.08 -4.33
CA ASP A 143 14.22 0.91 -3.29
C ASP A 143 15.50 1.67 -2.91
N SER A 144 16.63 0.97 -2.80
CA SER A 144 17.93 1.58 -2.50
C SER A 144 18.36 2.55 -3.61
N PHE A 145 18.03 2.22 -4.87
CA PHE A 145 18.23 3.12 -5.99
C PHE A 145 17.33 4.36 -5.90
N ALA A 146 16.05 4.21 -5.53
CA ALA A 146 15.16 5.33 -5.28
C ALA A 146 15.67 6.23 -4.13
N PHE A 147 16.09 5.64 -3.01
CA PHE A 147 16.66 6.37 -1.87
C PHE A 147 17.89 7.20 -2.28
N THR A 148 18.74 6.63 -3.14
CA THR A 148 19.91 7.32 -3.69
C THR A 148 19.52 8.56 -4.50
N LEU A 149 18.55 8.43 -5.42
CA LEU A 149 18.05 9.56 -6.20
C LEU A 149 17.43 10.63 -5.29
N ILE A 150 16.67 10.22 -4.28
CA ILE A 150 16.04 11.12 -3.32
C ILE A 150 17.10 11.89 -2.51
N GLY A 151 18.17 11.21 -2.07
CA GLY A 151 19.32 11.85 -1.41
C GLY A 151 20.02 12.87 -2.29
N ILE A 152 20.22 12.56 -3.58
CA ILE A 152 20.82 13.48 -4.56
C ILE A 152 19.94 14.73 -4.75
N ILE A 153 18.64 14.55 -4.98
CA ILE A 153 17.70 15.67 -5.14
C ILE A 153 17.68 16.52 -3.87
N SER A 154 17.68 15.90 -2.69
CA SER A 154 17.75 16.60 -1.40
C SER A 154 19.03 17.44 -1.29
N TYR A 155 20.19 16.89 -1.68
CA TYR A 155 21.44 17.63 -1.73
C TYR A 155 21.33 18.86 -2.65
N ILE A 156 20.81 18.72 -3.88
CA ILE A 156 20.73 19.81 -4.86
C ILE A 156 19.77 20.90 -4.36
N LEU A 157 18.59 20.53 -3.88
CA LEU A 157 17.58 21.47 -3.38
C LEU A 157 18.08 22.21 -2.14
N VAL A 158 18.67 21.53 -1.16
CA VAL A 158 19.23 22.20 0.03
C VAL A 158 20.42 23.09 -0.34
N SER A 159 21.28 22.67 -1.27
CA SER A 159 22.35 23.53 -1.80
C SER A 159 21.78 24.81 -2.40
N SER A 160 20.65 24.71 -3.12
CA SER A 160 19.98 25.88 -3.69
C SER A 160 19.43 26.82 -2.61
N LEU A 161 18.95 26.29 -1.48
CA LEU A 161 18.44 27.07 -0.35
C LEU A 161 19.56 27.81 0.38
N ILE A 162 20.69 27.15 0.63
CA ILE A 162 21.83 27.75 1.34
C ILE A 162 22.39 28.97 0.58
N ILE A 163 22.36 28.94 -0.75
CA ILE A 163 23.00 29.95 -1.61
C ILE A 163 22.08 31.13 -1.92
N GLU A 164 20.75 30.92 -1.92
CA GLU A 164 19.76 31.90 -2.36
C GLU A 164 19.78 33.20 -1.53
N GLN A 165 19.90 34.34 -2.21
CA GLN A 165 19.96 35.66 -1.57
C GLN A 165 18.58 36.33 -1.40
N ASN A 166 17.59 35.96 -2.20
CA ASN A 166 16.25 36.55 -2.15
C ASN A 166 15.32 35.72 -1.26
N LYS A 167 14.86 36.34 -0.16
CA LYS A 167 13.97 35.72 0.83
C LYS A 167 12.66 35.18 0.23
N LYS A 168 12.07 35.85 -0.76
CA LYS A 168 10.81 35.38 -1.38
C LYS A 168 11.04 34.09 -2.18
N ILE A 169 12.11 34.04 -2.97
CA ILE A 169 12.45 32.88 -3.79
C ILE A 169 12.94 31.73 -2.90
N LEU A 170 13.64 32.03 -1.81
CA LEU A 170 14.02 31.05 -0.79
C LEU A 170 12.80 30.31 -0.24
N ILE A 171 11.73 31.03 0.12
CA ILE A 171 10.48 30.42 0.62
C ILE A 171 9.85 29.51 -0.43
N LEU A 172 9.82 29.92 -1.70
CA LEU A 172 9.27 29.09 -2.79
C LEU A 172 10.10 27.82 -3.02
N LYS A 173 11.44 27.94 -3.00
CA LYS A 173 12.34 26.77 -3.11
C LYS A 173 12.18 25.84 -1.89
N LEU A 174 11.97 26.41 -0.70
CA LEU A 174 11.73 25.64 0.52
C LEU A 174 10.40 24.87 0.42
N LEU A 175 9.35 25.50 -0.10
CA LEU A 175 8.07 24.85 -0.34
C LEU A 175 8.22 23.66 -1.30
N ILE A 176 8.95 23.82 -2.40
CA ILE A 176 9.26 22.70 -3.32
C ILE A 176 10.00 21.59 -2.59
N PHE A 177 11.00 21.91 -1.77
CA PHE A 177 11.73 20.91 -1.00
C PHE A 177 10.83 20.16 -0.02
N VAL A 178 9.94 20.85 0.71
CA VAL A 178 9.00 20.22 1.63
C VAL A 178 8.01 19.31 0.89
N LEU A 179 7.43 19.78 -0.22
CA LEU A 179 6.52 18.98 -1.07
C LEU A 179 7.25 17.75 -1.64
N PHE A 180 8.49 17.91 -2.08
CA PHE A 180 9.32 16.81 -2.55
C PHE A 180 9.52 15.73 -1.47
N ILE A 181 9.86 16.14 -0.24
CA ILE A 181 10.02 15.19 0.87
C ILE A 181 8.71 14.49 1.18
N PHE A 182 7.59 15.23 1.24
CA PHE A 182 6.27 14.66 1.48
C PHE A 182 5.87 13.60 0.45
N LEU A 183 6.16 13.84 -0.84
CA LEU A 183 5.91 12.88 -1.92
C LEU A 183 6.89 11.71 -1.95
N SER A 184 8.08 11.87 -1.37
CA SER A 184 9.14 10.85 -1.36
C SER A 184 9.00 9.85 -0.21
N ILE A 185 8.31 10.21 0.87
CA ILE A 185 8.04 9.33 2.01
C ILE A 185 6.87 8.40 1.66
N LYS A 186 7.20 7.18 1.25
CA LYS A 186 6.23 6.12 0.92
C LYS A 186 6.84 4.72 1.07
N SER A 187 5.99 3.71 1.17
CA SER A 187 6.39 2.30 1.29
C SER A 187 6.85 1.68 -0.03
N ARG A 188 6.37 2.18 -1.18
CA ARG A 188 6.51 1.54 -2.50
C ARG A 188 7.07 2.50 -3.54
N PHE A 189 7.94 1.97 -4.39
CA PHE A 189 8.47 2.69 -5.56
C PHE A 189 8.15 1.92 -6.84
N PHE A 190 7.38 2.54 -7.74
CA PHE A 190 7.04 2.00 -9.05
C PHE A 190 7.85 2.68 -10.16
N LEU A 191 7.73 2.20 -11.40
CA LEU A 191 8.53 2.70 -12.53
C LEU A 191 8.27 4.18 -12.81
N GLU A 192 7.03 4.62 -12.62
CA GLU A 192 6.58 6.00 -12.78
C GLU A 192 7.34 6.95 -11.85
N ASP A 193 7.71 6.47 -10.66
CA ASP A 193 8.46 7.26 -9.68
C ASP A 193 9.88 7.54 -10.13
N PHE A 194 10.53 6.58 -10.79
CA PHE A 194 11.88 6.77 -11.32
C PHE A 194 11.90 7.80 -12.44
N ILE A 195 10.89 7.79 -13.31
CA ILE A 195 10.74 8.82 -14.36
C ILE A 195 10.66 10.21 -13.71
N LEU A 196 9.82 10.35 -12.68
CA LEU A 196 9.71 11.60 -11.92
C LEU A 196 11.06 12.00 -11.29
N TYR A 197 11.75 11.08 -10.61
CA TYR A 197 13.03 11.39 -9.96
C TYR A 197 14.13 11.76 -10.96
N PHE A 198 14.23 11.12 -12.11
CA PHE A 198 15.20 11.50 -13.14
C PHE A 198 14.94 12.91 -13.70
N VAL A 199 13.67 13.23 -13.97
CA VAL A 199 13.28 14.59 -14.40
C VAL A 199 13.64 15.60 -13.32
N LEU A 200 13.44 15.27 -12.04
CA LEU A 200 13.76 16.15 -10.91
C LEU A 200 15.26 16.32 -10.66
N VAL A 201 16.07 15.28 -10.85
CA VAL A 201 17.54 15.42 -10.79
C VAL A 201 17.99 16.45 -11.81
N LEU A 202 17.50 16.37 -13.06
CA LEU A 202 17.86 17.34 -14.10
C LEU A 202 17.31 18.74 -13.81
N PHE A 203 16.03 18.84 -13.43
CA PHE A 203 15.40 20.14 -13.18
C PHE A 203 15.98 20.85 -11.96
N SER A 204 16.27 20.12 -10.87
CA SER A 204 16.84 20.70 -9.64
C SER A 204 18.20 21.35 -9.86
N LEU A 205 18.99 20.91 -10.86
CA LEU A 205 20.23 21.59 -11.24
C LEU A 205 19.99 23.02 -11.74
N PHE A 206 18.87 23.28 -12.42
CA PHE A 206 18.48 24.64 -12.81
C PHE A 206 18.04 25.49 -11.62
N ILE A 207 17.37 24.88 -10.62
CA ILE A 207 17.03 25.55 -9.36
C ILE A 207 18.29 26.01 -8.63
N LEU A 208 19.30 25.12 -8.56
CA LEU A 208 20.62 25.44 -8.00
C LEU A 208 21.31 26.55 -8.80
N LEU A 209 21.30 26.46 -10.13
CA LEU A 209 21.88 27.47 -11.02
C LEU A 209 21.26 28.86 -10.81
N ASP A 210 19.93 28.95 -10.68
CA ASP A 210 19.24 30.20 -10.35
C ASP A 210 19.71 30.79 -9.01
N SER A 211 19.92 29.95 -7.99
CA SER A 211 20.47 30.42 -6.70
C SER A 211 21.88 31.01 -6.86
N PHE A 212 22.74 30.45 -7.73
CA PHE A 212 24.04 31.04 -8.03
C PHE A 212 23.93 32.38 -8.76
N TYR A 213 23.00 32.52 -9.71
CA TYR A 213 22.73 33.80 -10.37
C TYR A 213 22.23 34.87 -9.38
N SER A 214 21.51 34.47 -8.33
CA SER A 214 21.00 35.38 -7.30
C SER A 214 22.11 36.20 -6.62
N ILE A 215 23.34 35.68 -6.54
CA ILE A 215 24.50 36.36 -5.94
C ILE A 215 24.94 37.57 -6.79
N LYS A 216 24.74 37.51 -8.11
CA LYS A 216 24.94 38.65 -9.03
C LYS A 216 23.68 39.51 -9.17
N HIS A 217 22.66 39.30 -8.36
CA HIS A 217 21.32 39.88 -8.53
C HIS A 217 20.70 39.59 -9.91
N GLN A 218 21.09 38.47 -10.52
CA GLN A 218 20.56 37.98 -11.79
C GLN A 218 19.62 36.79 -11.55
N ARG A 219 18.81 36.45 -12.56
CA ARG A 219 17.90 35.31 -12.54
C ARG A 219 17.92 34.57 -13.87
N LEU A 220 17.50 33.31 -13.85
CA LEU A 220 17.18 32.61 -15.08
C LEU A 220 15.95 33.22 -15.76
N GLY A 221 15.85 33.03 -17.08
CA GLY A 221 14.83 33.66 -17.91
C GLY A 221 13.42 33.11 -17.71
N VAL A 222 12.48 33.63 -18.51
CA VAL A 222 11.04 33.34 -18.42
C VAL A 222 10.73 31.85 -18.48
N ILE A 223 11.42 31.10 -19.34
CA ILE A 223 11.21 29.65 -19.51
C ILE A 223 11.40 28.89 -18.20
N TYR A 224 12.46 29.21 -17.45
CA TYR A 224 12.71 28.58 -16.14
C TYR A 224 11.61 28.93 -15.14
N ASN A 225 11.19 30.20 -15.08
CA ASN A 225 10.14 30.62 -14.17
C ASN A 225 8.82 29.89 -14.46
N SER A 226 8.43 29.76 -15.74
CA SER A 226 7.24 29.00 -16.14
C SER A 226 7.33 27.54 -15.72
N LEU A 227 8.46 26.87 -16.00
CA LEU A 227 8.66 25.46 -15.60
C LEU A 227 8.65 25.27 -14.08
N PHE A 228 9.27 26.20 -13.33
CA PHE A 228 9.29 26.18 -11.87
C PHE A 228 7.88 26.31 -11.30
N THR A 229 7.06 27.21 -11.83
CA THR A 229 5.66 27.36 -11.43
C THR A 229 4.84 26.12 -11.76
N ILE A 230 5.02 25.53 -12.95
CA ILE A 230 4.33 24.29 -13.33
C ILE A 230 4.67 23.15 -12.36
N ILE A 231 5.95 22.97 -12.03
CA ILE A 231 6.38 21.93 -11.10
C ILE A 231 5.82 22.16 -9.71
N LEU A 232 5.78 23.42 -9.24
CA LEU A 232 5.19 23.75 -7.94
C LEU A 232 3.68 23.40 -7.91
N ILE A 233 2.94 23.69 -8.98
CA ILE A 233 1.51 23.34 -9.10
C ILE A 233 1.32 21.82 -9.11
N ILE A 234 2.10 21.10 -9.93
CA ILE A 234 2.04 19.64 -10.00
C ILE A 234 2.33 19.02 -8.63
N PHE A 235 3.38 19.49 -7.94
CA PHE A 235 3.75 18.97 -6.62
C PHE A 235 2.68 19.24 -5.57
N SER A 236 2.08 20.43 -5.61
CA SER A 236 0.98 20.78 -4.70
C SER A 236 -0.24 19.87 -4.95
N TYR A 237 -0.60 19.64 -6.22
CA TYR A 237 -1.69 18.75 -6.59
C TYR A 237 -1.42 17.30 -6.17
N LEU A 238 -0.24 16.75 -6.51
CA LEU A 238 0.13 15.39 -6.12
C LEU A 238 0.18 15.23 -4.58
N SER A 239 0.63 16.26 -3.87
CA SER A 239 0.67 16.24 -2.40
C SER A 239 -0.74 16.29 -1.81
N TYR A 240 -1.66 17.04 -2.41
CA TYR A 240 -3.07 17.04 -2.01
C TYR A 240 -3.70 15.65 -2.18
N ILE A 241 -3.52 15.02 -3.35
CA ILE A 241 -4.04 13.66 -3.59
C ILE A 241 -3.43 12.64 -2.62
N ASN A 242 -2.12 12.73 -2.36
CA ASN A 242 -1.46 11.86 -1.38
C ASN A 242 -1.95 12.11 0.06
N TYR A 243 -2.28 13.36 0.40
CA TYR A 243 -2.85 13.70 1.69
C TYR A 243 -4.26 13.12 1.87
N GLU A 244 -5.13 13.34 0.88
CA GLU A 244 -6.50 12.82 0.85
C GLU A 244 -6.49 11.30 1.02
N LYS A 245 -5.67 10.60 0.23
CA LYS A 245 -5.57 9.15 0.27
C LYS A 245 -5.11 8.57 1.62
N ASN A 246 -4.14 9.20 2.28
CA ASN A 246 -3.47 8.61 3.45
C ASN A 246 -3.98 9.14 4.80
N TYR A 247 -4.53 10.36 4.84
CA TYR A 247 -4.83 11.06 6.10
C TYR A 247 -6.27 11.55 6.21
N GLN A 248 -6.99 11.72 5.10
CA GLN A 248 -8.37 12.17 5.16
C GLN A 248 -9.25 11.07 5.73
N LYS A 249 -9.85 11.34 6.88
CA LYS A 249 -10.80 10.43 7.51
C LYS A 249 -12.09 10.45 6.71
N GLU A 250 -12.35 9.41 5.97
CA GLU A 250 -13.70 9.12 5.50
C GLU A 250 -14.55 8.65 6.68
N PHE A 251 -15.68 9.31 6.92
CA PHE A 251 -16.73 8.75 7.77
C PHE A 251 -17.96 8.47 6.91
N TYR A 252 -18.66 7.37 7.20
CA TYR A 252 -19.94 7.10 6.56
C TYR A 252 -20.92 8.16 7.04
N LYS A 253 -21.41 9.01 6.13
CA LYS A 253 -22.43 9.99 6.49
C LYS A 253 -23.76 9.31 6.78
N TYR A 254 -24.10 8.25 6.05
CA TYR A 254 -25.27 7.43 6.33
C TYR A 254 -24.89 5.99 6.64
N TYR A 255 -25.34 5.49 7.79
CA TYR A 255 -25.39 4.07 8.08
C TYR A 255 -26.83 3.60 7.93
N ILE A 256 -27.12 2.90 6.84
CA ILE A 256 -28.46 2.39 6.53
C ILE A 256 -28.57 0.96 7.05
N PHE A 257 -29.70 0.60 7.62
CA PHE A 257 -30.04 -0.75 8.07
C PHE A 257 -31.49 -1.08 7.70
N TYR A 258 -31.86 -2.34 7.75
CA TYR A 258 -33.25 -2.77 7.60
C TYR A 258 -33.84 -3.15 8.95
N SER A 259 -35.01 -2.61 9.28
CA SER A 259 -35.74 -2.97 10.48
C SER A 259 -36.79 -4.02 10.16
N ASP A 260 -36.61 -5.25 10.65
CA ASP A 260 -37.64 -6.30 10.54
C ASP A 260 -38.89 -6.00 11.39
N ILE A 261 -38.82 -5.04 12.33
CA ILE A 261 -39.96 -4.60 13.14
C ILE A 261 -40.82 -3.59 12.36
N LEU A 262 -40.18 -2.63 11.69
CA LEU A 262 -40.87 -1.57 10.93
C LEU A 262 -41.16 -1.97 9.48
N ASP A 263 -40.53 -3.05 9.00
CA ASP A 263 -40.49 -3.47 7.59
C ASP A 263 -40.03 -2.34 6.66
N ASP A 264 -39.00 -1.59 7.09
CA ASP A 264 -38.47 -0.42 6.37
C ASP A 264 -36.99 -0.20 6.66
N PHE A 265 -36.33 0.60 5.81
CA PHE A 265 -34.97 1.05 6.02
C PHE A 265 -34.91 2.15 7.08
N VAL A 266 -34.02 1.97 8.05
CA VAL A 266 -33.68 2.98 9.05
C VAL A 266 -32.27 3.47 8.82
N TYR A 267 -31.99 4.72 9.15
CA TYR A 267 -30.68 5.32 8.98
C TYR A 267 -30.15 5.90 10.29
N GLN A 268 -28.83 5.93 10.41
CA GLN A 268 -28.07 6.79 11.31
C GLN A 268 -27.24 7.74 10.43
N LYS A 269 -27.56 9.03 10.48
CA LYS A 269 -26.85 10.10 9.79
C LYS A 269 -25.79 10.69 10.73
N ASN A 270 -24.55 10.73 10.27
CA ASN A 270 -23.40 11.22 11.03
C ASN A 270 -23.03 12.65 10.57
N PHE A 271 -23.12 13.62 11.47
CA PHE A 271 -22.75 15.02 11.21
C PHE A 271 -21.33 15.36 11.70
N GLY A 272 -20.53 14.35 12.06
CA GLY A 272 -19.25 14.51 12.72
C GLY A 272 -19.39 14.93 14.19
N ALA A 273 -18.26 14.94 14.90
CA ALA A 273 -18.19 15.34 16.32
C ALA A 273 -19.22 14.63 17.22
N HIS A 274 -19.44 13.33 16.97
CA HIS A 274 -20.40 12.48 17.71
C HIS A 274 -21.87 12.97 17.66
N ARG A 275 -22.25 13.74 16.65
CA ARG A 275 -23.64 14.15 16.42
C ARG A 275 -24.30 13.23 15.41
N PHE A 276 -25.42 12.63 15.82
CA PHE A 276 -26.17 11.67 15.02
C PHE A 276 -27.65 12.05 14.96
N GLU A 277 -28.25 11.80 13.81
CA GLU A 277 -29.71 11.76 13.64
C GLU A 277 -30.10 10.35 13.21
N TYR A 278 -31.18 9.85 13.78
CA TYR A 278 -31.70 8.53 13.47
C TYR A 278 -33.10 8.68 12.89
N GLY A 279 -33.47 7.86 11.92
CA GLY A 279 -34.81 7.98 11.34
C GLY A 279 -35.16 6.94 10.30
N VAL A 280 -36.38 7.06 9.79
CA VAL A 280 -36.83 6.47 8.54
C VAL A 280 -36.98 7.61 7.55
N LYS A 281 -36.40 7.45 6.36
CA LYS A 281 -36.38 8.49 5.33
C LYS A 281 -37.80 9.00 5.06
N ASP A 282 -37.96 10.32 5.06
CA ASP A 282 -39.23 11.02 4.76
C ASP A 282 -40.43 10.65 5.66
N LYS A 283 -40.20 10.03 6.83
CA LYS A 283 -41.27 9.60 7.75
C LYS A 283 -41.13 10.13 9.16
N LYS A 284 -40.05 9.75 9.87
CA LYS A 284 -39.87 10.12 11.28
C LYS A 284 -38.40 10.05 11.70
N THR A 285 -38.05 10.88 12.68
CA THR A 285 -36.78 10.79 13.41
C THR A 285 -36.97 10.05 14.74
N PHE A 286 -35.90 9.44 15.23
CA PHE A 286 -35.87 8.71 16.49
C PHE A 286 -34.87 9.35 17.45
N ASN A 287 -35.09 9.15 18.75
CA ASN A 287 -33.97 9.17 19.68
C ASN A 287 -33.14 7.87 19.56
N GLN A 288 -31.95 7.84 20.16
CA GLN A 288 -31.07 6.68 20.05
C GLN A 288 -31.70 5.37 20.56
N LYS A 289 -32.42 5.40 21.69
CA LYS A 289 -33.05 4.19 22.26
C LYS A 289 -34.16 3.64 21.37
N GLU A 290 -34.96 4.52 20.78
CA GLU A 290 -35.98 4.15 19.80
C GLU A 290 -35.36 3.51 18.57
N TYR A 291 -34.29 4.10 18.04
CA TYR A 291 -33.56 3.54 16.91
C TYR A 291 -33.00 2.14 17.22
N GLU A 292 -32.32 1.97 18.35
CA GLU A 292 -31.76 0.68 18.80
C GLU A 292 -32.87 -0.39 18.93
N ALA A 293 -34.03 -0.01 19.47
CA ALA A 293 -35.18 -0.90 19.60
C ALA A 293 -35.73 -1.38 18.25
N THR A 294 -35.55 -0.62 17.16
CA THR A 294 -35.99 -1.03 15.80
C THR A 294 -35.05 -2.04 15.15
N LEU A 295 -33.83 -2.22 15.66
CA LEU A 295 -32.79 -3.08 15.08
C LEU A 295 -32.36 -4.20 16.04
N PRO A 296 -33.29 -5.08 16.46
CA PRO A 296 -33.02 -6.05 17.52
C PRO A 296 -31.92 -7.06 17.16
N PHE A 297 -31.73 -7.38 15.88
CA PHE A 297 -30.63 -8.24 15.44
C PHE A 297 -29.26 -7.54 15.46
N VAL A 298 -29.20 -6.23 15.27
CA VAL A 298 -27.95 -5.46 15.36
C VAL A 298 -27.53 -5.34 16.83
N TYR A 299 -28.48 -5.04 17.70
CA TYR A 299 -28.28 -4.82 19.14
C TYR A 299 -28.60 -6.06 20.01
N TYR A 300 -28.52 -7.27 19.44
CA TYR A 300 -28.95 -8.50 20.12
C TYR A 300 -28.16 -8.79 21.41
N ARG A 301 -26.92 -8.28 21.53
CA ARG A 301 -26.08 -8.42 22.74
C ARG A 301 -26.65 -7.63 23.92
N ASP A 302 -27.23 -6.46 23.66
CA ASP A 302 -27.87 -5.67 24.72
C ASP A 302 -29.16 -6.34 25.16
N LEU A 303 -29.91 -6.93 24.22
CA LEU A 303 -31.11 -7.71 24.50
C LEU A 303 -30.80 -8.99 25.29
N GLU A 304 -29.66 -9.63 25.01
CA GLU A 304 -29.15 -10.76 25.80
C GLU A 304 -28.93 -10.37 27.26
N LEU A 305 -28.18 -9.28 27.51
CA LEU A 305 -27.91 -8.79 28.87
C LEU A 305 -29.20 -8.40 29.61
N GLN A 306 -30.21 -7.96 28.87
CA GLN A 306 -31.53 -7.62 29.40
C GLN A 306 -32.45 -8.84 29.59
N ASN A 307 -31.97 -10.07 29.31
CA ASN A 307 -32.77 -11.31 29.32
C ASN A 307 -34.03 -11.24 28.43
N LYS A 308 -33.91 -10.57 27.26
CA LYS A 308 -34.99 -10.40 26.27
C LYS A 308 -34.86 -11.32 25.05
N LEU A 309 -33.98 -12.31 25.11
CA LEU A 309 -33.88 -13.37 24.12
C LEU A 309 -34.62 -14.63 24.62
N PRO A 310 -35.24 -15.43 23.74
CA PRO A 310 -35.16 -15.35 22.29
C PRO A 310 -36.15 -14.32 21.70
N LEU A 311 -35.87 -13.83 20.49
CA LEU A 311 -36.70 -12.83 19.80
C LEU A 311 -37.78 -13.49 18.96
N ILE A 312 -38.99 -12.93 18.99
CA ILE A 312 -40.09 -13.37 18.11
C ILE A 312 -40.32 -12.27 17.06
N ILE A 313 -39.99 -12.56 15.81
CA ILE A 313 -40.17 -11.65 14.67
C ILE A 313 -40.83 -12.44 13.54
N ASN A 314 -41.93 -11.93 12.97
CA ASN A 314 -42.70 -12.60 11.92
C ASN A 314 -43.06 -14.07 12.26
N ASN A 315 -43.49 -14.30 13.50
CA ASN A 315 -43.81 -15.63 14.06
C ASN A 315 -42.66 -16.65 14.06
N LYS A 316 -41.41 -16.20 13.84
CA LYS A 316 -40.20 -17.02 13.96
C LYS A 316 -39.47 -16.65 15.25
N ASN A 317 -39.00 -17.68 15.95
CA ASN A 317 -38.22 -17.53 17.17
C ASN A 317 -36.73 -17.50 16.81
N PHE A 318 -35.98 -16.56 17.39
CA PHE A 318 -34.55 -16.37 17.15
C PHE A 318 -33.80 -16.37 18.49
N SER A 319 -33.16 -17.49 18.78
CA SER A 319 -32.23 -17.63 19.89
C SER A 319 -30.94 -16.85 19.65
N LYS A 320 -30.17 -16.65 20.74
CA LYS A 320 -28.82 -16.07 20.68
C LYS A 320 -27.94 -16.79 19.66
N ASN A 321 -27.95 -18.13 19.66
CA ASN A 321 -27.08 -18.92 18.79
C ASN A 321 -27.51 -18.78 17.33
N GLU A 322 -28.81 -18.81 17.03
CA GLU A 322 -29.30 -18.60 15.66
C GLU A 322 -28.91 -17.22 15.12
N ILE A 323 -29.05 -16.17 15.94
CA ILE A 323 -28.64 -14.81 15.54
C ILE A 323 -27.13 -14.79 15.28
N ARG A 324 -26.32 -15.24 16.25
CA ARG A 324 -24.86 -15.24 16.14
C ARG A 324 -24.38 -16.04 14.93
N ASP A 325 -24.92 -17.23 14.73
CA ASP A 325 -24.45 -18.16 13.71
C ASP A 325 -24.92 -17.72 12.31
N SER A 326 -25.93 -16.85 12.22
CA SER A 326 -26.35 -16.22 10.96
C SER A 326 -25.52 -15.01 10.54
N LYS A 327 -24.75 -14.38 11.44
CA LYS A 327 -23.98 -13.16 11.17
C LYS A 327 -22.74 -13.45 10.32
N LEU A 328 -22.62 -12.72 9.23
CA LEU A 328 -21.48 -12.71 8.30
C LEU A 328 -21.34 -11.30 7.74
N SER A 329 -20.13 -10.83 7.48
CA SER A 329 -19.93 -9.54 6.81
C SER A 329 -18.78 -9.64 5.83
N PHE A 330 -18.97 -9.06 4.65
CA PHE A 330 -17.90 -8.81 3.69
C PHE A 330 -17.78 -7.31 3.45
N ASP A 331 -16.55 -6.82 3.37
CA ASP A 331 -16.25 -5.45 3.02
C ASP A 331 -15.41 -5.38 1.75
N TYR A 332 -15.65 -4.33 0.98
CA TYR A 332 -14.89 -3.94 -0.19
C TYR A 332 -14.55 -2.46 -0.06
N GLN A 333 -13.30 -2.13 -0.37
CA GLN A 333 -12.83 -0.77 -0.44
C GLN A 333 -12.01 -0.62 -1.73
N VAL A 334 -12.09 0.55 -2.36
CA VAL A 334 -11.36 0.85 -3.60
C VAL A 334 -9.85 0.58 -3.44
N ARG A 335 -9.29 0.87 -2.26
CA ARG A 335 -7.87 0.62 -1.93
C ARG A 335 -7.45 -0.86 -2.04
N TYR A 336 -8.39 -1.82 -2.04
CA TYR A 336 -8.06 -3.24 -2.24
C TYR A 336 -7.63 -3.56 -3.68
N LEU A 337 -7.89 -2.65 -4.63
CA LEU A 337 -7.37 -2.73 -6.00
C LEU A 337 -5.90 -2.31 -6.11
N GLU A 338 -5.32 -1.74 -5.05
CA GLU A 338 -3.95 -1.28 -5.09
C GLU A 338 -3.00 -2.42 -5.37
N LYS A 339 -2.12 -2.19 -6.34
CA LYS A 339 -1.11 -3.15 -6.72
C LYS A 339 -0.11 -3.32 -5.58
N LYS A 340 0.04 -4.55 -5.11
CA LYS A 340 1.14 -4.95 -4.24
C LYS A 340 2.45 -4.88 -5.00
N GLU A 341 3.52 -4.61 -4.28
CA GLU A 341 4.85 -4.55 -4.88
C GLU A 341 5.33 -5.91 -5.39
N ILE A 342 4.90 -6.98 -4.71
CA ILE A 342 5.18 -8.36 -5.10
C ILE A 342 4.05 -9.31 -4.69
N ASP A 343 3.77 -10.26 -5.59
CA ASP A 343 2.86 -11.36 -5.36
C ASP A 343 3.61 -12.56 -4.74
N PHE A 344 3.90 -12.45 -3.44
CA PHE A 344 4.62 -13.46 -2.65
C PHE A 344 3.84 -13.84 -1.40
N PHE A 345 3.30 -15.07 -1.36
CA PHE A 345 2.25 -15.47 -0.43
C PHE A 345 2.66 -16.68 0.43
N PRO A 346 2.23 -16.72 1.71
CA PRO A 346 2.43 -17.90 2.55
C PRO A 346 1.64 -19.09 2.01
N LEU A 347 2.28 -20.24 1.84
CA LEU A 347 1.65 -21.48 1.40
C LEU A 347 1.22 -22.30 2.63
N PHE A 348 0.02 -22.02 3.14
CA PHE A 348 -0.51 -22.75 4.29
C PHE A 348 -0.67 -24.23 3.99
N ASN A 349 -0.42 -25.04 5.02
CA ASN A 349 -0.46 -26.49 4.95
C ASN A 349 -1.18 -27.05 6.19
N PRO A 350 -2.51 -26.86 6.31
CA PRO A 350 -3.27 -27.44 7.39
C PRO A 350 -3.03 -28.95 7.44
N GLN A 351 -2.92 -29.48 8.65
CA GLN A 351 -2.73 -30.90 8.89
C GLN A 351 -4.02 -31.50 9.46
N SER A 352 -4.44 -32.66 8.97
CA SER A 352 -5.62 -33.38 9.49
C SER A 352 -5.49 -33.76 10.97
N THR A 353 -4.26 -33.87 11.47
CA THR A 353 -3.94 -34.22 12.87
C THR A 353 -3.85 -33.02 13.81
N VAL A 354 -3.94 -31.77 13.31
CA VAL A 354 -3.73 -30.55 14.11
C VAL A 354 -4.94 -29.63 13.99
N ALA A 355 -5.55 -29.29 15.12
CA ALA A 355 -6.76 -28.45 15.15
C ALA A 355 -6.52 -27.00 14.69
N MET A 356 -5.32 -26.45 14.94
CA MET A 356 -4.97 -25.07 14.57
C MET A 356 -4.13 -25.03 13.29
N ILE A 357 -4.44 -24.08 12.41
CA ILE A 357 -3.62 -23.79 11.24
C ILE A 357 -2.38 -23.03 11.73
N LYS A 358 -1.20 -23.65 11.61
CA LYS A 358 0.08 -22.99 11.88
C LYS A 358 0.37 -21.94 10.81
N PHE A 359 1.18 -20.95 11.15
CA PHE A 359 1.70 -20.03 10.12
C PHE A 359 2.56 -20.81 9.13
N ALA A 360 2.53 -20.42 7.85
CA ALA A 360 3.21 -21.17 6.79
C ALA A 360 4.72 -20.96 6.86
N GLU A 361 5.49 -22.03 6.93
CA GLU A 361 6.96 -22.00 6.75
C GLU A 361 7.33 -21.74 5.28
N GLU A 362 6.52 -22.26 4.36
CA GLU A 362 6.72 -22.12 2.92
C GLU A 362 6.01 -20.87 2.37
N PHE A 363 6.64 -20.21 1.40
CA PHE A 363 6.05 -19.13 0.60
C PHE A 363 6.14 -19.48 -0.88
N PHE A 364 5.20 -18.97 -1.67
CA PHE A 364 5.22 -19.14 -3.12
C PHE A 364 4.92 -17.83 -3.85
N GLY A 365 5.38 -17.76 -5.09
CA GLY A 365 5.08 -16.67 -6.01
C GLY A 365 5.27 -17.07 -7.46
N PHE A 366 4.60 -16.34 -8.36
CA PHE A 366 4.72 -16.51 -9.80
C PHE A 366 5.69 -15.47 -10.36
N PHE A 367 6.74 -15.92 -11.03
CA PHE A 367 7.82 -15.07 -11.52
C PHE A 367 8.06 -15.34 -13.01
N GLY A 368 7.37 -14.57 -13.86
CA GLY A 368 7.40 -14.75 -15.31
C GLY A 368 6.71 -16.05 -15.74
N LYS A 369 7.47 -17.02 -16.26
CA LYS A 369 6.94 -18.29 -16.79
C LYS A 369 7.06 -19.47 -15.82
N SER A 370 7.30 -19.21 -14.54
CA SER A 370 7.39 -20.27 -13.53
C SER A 370 6.83 -19.83 -12.19
N VAL A 371 6.40 -20.82 -11.41
CA VAL A 371 6.14 -20.65 -9.97
C VAL A 371 7.35 -21.12 -9.19
N LYS A 372 7.60 -20.49 -8.04
CA LYS A 372 8.69 -20.86 -7.14
C LYS A 372 8.18 -20.91 -5.71
N ILE A 373 8.70 -21.88 -4.96
CA ILE A 373 8.41 -22.11 -3.54
C ILE A 373 9.71 -21.92 -2.75
N TYR A 374 9.59 -21.30 -1.58
CA TYR A 374 10.66 -20.85 -0.71
C TYR A 374 10.37 -21.30 0.72
N ASP A 375 11.41 -21.63 1.46
CA ASP A 375 11.41 -21.74 2.91
C ASP A 375 12.65 -21.03 3.45
N PHE A 376 12.66 -20.74 4.75
CA PHE A 376 13.77 -20.00 5.34
C PHE A 376 15.09 -20.78 5.26
N ASP A 377 15.06 -22.07 5.56
CA ASP A 377 16.26 -22.92 5.66
C ASP A 377 16.96 -23.15 4.33
N ASN A 378 16.21 -23.47 3.27
CA ASN A 378 16.79 -23.82 1.97
C ASN A 378 16.81 -22.63 1.00
N LYS A 379 16.15 -21.50 1.35
CA LYS A 379 15.96 -20.30 0.52
C LYS A 379 15.29 -20.53 -0.84
N TYR A 380 15.16 -21.76 -1.33
CA TYR A 380 14.48 -22.13 -2.55
C TYR A 380 14.25 -23.64 -2.57
N LEU A 381 12.98 -24.05 -2.55
CA LEU A 381 12.56 -25.45 -2.58
C LEU A 381 12.46 -25.92 -4.03
N GLU A 382 13.58 -26.32 -4.62
CA GLU A 382 13.65 -26.70 -6.03
C GLU A 382 12.72 -27.88 -6.38
N LYS A 383 12.65 -28.92 -5.53
CA LYS A 383 11.79 -30.09 -5.75
C LYS A 383 10.31 -29.72 -5.75
N SER A 384 9.85 -29.00 -4.72
CA SER A 384 8.45 -28.56 -4.60
C SER A 384 8.07 -27.58 -5.72
N SER A 385 9.00 -26.69 -6.09
CA SER A 385 8.82 -25.77 -7.21
C SER A 385 8.65 -26.52 -8.53
N LYS A 386 9.51 -27.50 -8.84
CA LYS A 386 9.40 -28.34 -10.05
C LYS A 386 8.06 -29.08 -10.09
N LYS A 387 7.69 -29.75 -8.99
CA LYS A 387 6.41 -30.46 -8.87
C LYS A 387 5.22 -29.56 -9.17
N LEU A 388 5.19 -28.33 -8.61
CA LEU A 388 4.09 -27.42 -8.87
C LEU A 388 4.06 -26.90 -10.32
N ASN A 389 5.22 -26.65 -10.93
CA ASN A 389 5.29 -26.28 -12.35
C ASN A 389 4.80 -27.40 -13.27
N GLU A 390 5.10 -28.67 -12.95
CA GLU A 390 4.59 -29.84 -13.67
C GLU A 390 3.06 -29.92 -13.57
N ILE A 391 2.50 -29.81 -12.36
CA ILE A 391 1.04 -29.79 -12.14
C ILE A 391 0.37 -28.64 -12.91
N LEU A 392 0.97 -27.44 -12.91
CA LEU A 392 0.46 -26.30 -13.67
C LEU A 392 0.45 -26.57 -15.18
N LYS A 393 1.49 -27.21 -15.70
CA LYS A 393 1.59 -27.60 -17.11
C LYS A 393 0.56 -28.66 -17.47
N GLU A 394 0.37 -29.67 -16.63
CA GLU A 394 -0.65 -30.73 -16.81
C GLU A 394 -2.08 -30.17 -16.81
N LYS A 395 -2.32 -29.05 -16.12
CA LYS A 395 -3.62 -28.37 -16.07
C LYS A 395 -3.77 -27.24 -17.09
N ASP A 396 -2.89 -27.16 -18.09
CA ASP A 396 -2.88 -26.15 -19.15
C ASP A 396 -2.88 -24.70 -18.64
N PHE A 397 -2.17 -24.45 -17.54
CA PHE A 397 -2.05 -23.09 -16.97
C PHE A 397 -1.28 -22.16 -17.92
N SER A 398 -1.87 -21.00 -18.24
CA SER A 398 -1.21 -20.01 -19.10
C SER A 398 -0.43 -18.98 -18.29
N PHE A 399 0.91 -19.03 -18.32
CA PHE A 399 1.76 -18.01 -17.72
C PHE A 399 1.79 -16.68 -18.51
N PRO A 400 2.14 -15.55 -17.88
CA PRO A 400 2.30 -15.35 -16.42
C PRO A 400 0.96 -15.38 -15.69
N ALA A 401 0.97 -15.60 -14.37
CA ALA A 401 -0.21 -15.35 -13.55
C ALA A 401 -0.56 -13.85 -13.60
N LYS A 402 -1.84 -13.52 -13.81
CA LYS A 402 -2.33 -12.13 -13.84
C LYS A 402 -2.55 -11.58 -12.44
N LYS A 403 -3.24 -12.35 -11.60
CA LYS A 403 -3.62 -11.96 -10.23
C LYS A 403 -3.71 -13.20 -9.34
N ILE A 404 -3.37 -13.03 -8.07
CA ILE A 404 -3.49 -14.06 -7.04
C ILE A 404 -4.30 -13.49 -5.88
N PHE A 405 -5.33 -14.22 -5.47
CA PHE A 405 -6.24 -13.83 -4.41
C PHE A 405 -6.22 -14.87 -3.31
N GLY A 406 -6.15 -14.43 -2.05
CA GLY A 406 -6.23 -15.32 -0.91
C GLY A 406 -5.87 -14.63 0.40
N LYS A 407 -6.14 -15.34 1.50
CA LYS A 407 -5.93 -14.83 2.85
C LYS A 407 -4.58 -15.29 3.39
N ALA A 408 -3.66 -14.34 3.51
CA ALA A 408 -2.28 -14.57 3.93
C ALA A 408 -2.09 -14.72 5.46
N THR A 409 -3.16 -14.92 6.23
CA THR A 409 -3.09 -15.07 7.70
C THR A 409 -3.51 -16.49 8.12
N ASN A 410 -2.88 -17.04 9.15
CA ASN A 410 -3.30 -18.30 9.77
C ASN A 410 -4.55 -18.16 10.67
N ILE A 411 -4.97 -16.94 10.99
CA ILE A 411 -6.20 -16.67 11.76
C ILE A 411 -7.43 -16.86 10.85
N LYS A 412 -7.77 -18.12 10.62
CA LYS A 412 -8.90 -18.57 9.83
C LYS A 412 -9.37 -19.96 10.30
N PRO A 413 -10.67 -20.25 10.22
CA PRO A 413 -11.21 -21.56 10.62
C PRO A 413 -10.88 -22.67 9.63
N PHE A 414 -10.66 -22.32 8.35
CA PHE A 414 -10.31 -23.23 7.26
C PHE A 414 -9.31 -22.52 6.34
N ASP A 415 -8.54 -23.28 5.56
CA ASP A 415 -7.76 -22.75 4.45
C ASP A 415 -8.40 -23.19 3.13
N LEU A 416 -8.91 -22.23 2.36
CA LEU A 416 -9.43 -22.49 1.01
C LEU A 416 -8.34 -22.37 -0.07
N GLY A 417 -7.10 -22.11 0.35
CA GLY A 417 -5.97 -21.86 -0.53
C GLY A 417 -6.09 -20.52 -1.27
N TYR A 418 -5.43 -20.46 -2.42
CA TYR A 418 -5.35 -19.28 -3.26
C TYR A 418 -6.10 -19.48 -4.57
N LEU A 419 -6.71 -18.40 -5.06
CA LEU A 419 -7.32 -18.32 -6.38
C LEU A 419 -6.39 -17.55 -7.32
N ILE A 420 -6.00 -18.19 -8.42
CA ILE A 420 -4.99 -17.69 -9.35
C ILE A 420 -5.62 -17.52 -10.72
N LEU A 421 -5.60 -16.29 -11.21
CA LEU A 421 -6.04 -15.96 -12.57
C LEU A 421 -4.85 -16.08 -13.51
N ASP A 422 -4.95 -16.94 -14.52
CA ASP A 422 -3.90 -17.14 -15.52
C ASP A 422 -3.96 -16.07 -16.65
N ASN A 423 -3.03 -16.12 -17.60
CA ASN A 423 -2.98 -15.15 -18.68
C ASN A 423 -4.16 -15.22 -19.67
N LYS A 424 -4.87 -16.35 -19.71
CA LYS A 424 -6.07 -16.58 -20.53
C LYS A 424 -7.37 -16.35 -19.76
N ASN A 425 -7.31 -15.76 -18.55
CA ASN A 425 -8.44 -15.56 -17.65
C ASN A 425 -9.10 -16.85 -17.13
N ASN A 426 -8.40 -17.98 -17.17
CA ASN A 426 -8.82 -19.17 -16.43
C ASN A 426 -8.50 -19.00 -14.95
N LEU A 427 -9.41 -19.46 -14.08
CA LEU A 427 -9.21 -19.43 -12.63
C LEU A 427 -8.82 -20.81 -12.11
N PHE A 428 -7.80 -20.83 -11.29
CA PHE A 428 -7.30 -22.03 -10.63
C PHE A 428 -7.31 -21.84 -9.12
N ASN A 429 -7.61 -22.90 -8.39
CA ASN A 429 -7.51 -22.94 -6.95
C ASN A 429 -6.33 -23.82 -6.54
N LEU A 430 -5.33 -23.21 -5.91
CA LEU A 430 -4.12 -23.85 -5.41
C LEU A 430 -4.21 -23.96 -3.88
N ARG A 431 -4.04 -25.17 -3.36
CA ARG A 431 -4.03 -25.46 -1.92
C ARG A 431 -2.93 -26.47 -1.60
N LYS A 432 -2.45 -26.42 -0.36
CA LYS A 432 -1.61 -27.46 0.21
C LYS A 432 -2.30 -27.99 1.47
N TYR A 433 -2.42 -29.30 1.58
CA TYR A 433 -3.06 -29.96 2.73
C TYR A 433 -2.35 -31.29 2.97
N ASP A 434 -2.01 -31.61 4.22
CA ASP A 434 -1.24 -32.83 4.56
C ASP A 434 0.01 -33.02 3.67
N ASN A 435 0.73 -31.94 3.37
CA ASN A 435 1.89 -31.87 2.47
C ASN A 435 1.61 -32.15 0.98
N GLU A 436 0.36 -32.34 0.59
CA GLU A 436 -0.03 -32.54 -0.81
C GLU A 436 -0.45 -31.24 -1.47
N LEU A 437 0.14 -30.97 -2.63
CA LEU A 437 -0.23 -29.82 -3.48
C LEU A 437 -1.41 -30.21 -4.37
N ILE A 438 -2.49 -29.45 -4.27
CA ILE A 438 -3.72 -29.67 -5.03
C ILE A 438 -3.98 -28.42 -5.88
N LEU A 439 -4.07 -28.62 -7.20
CA LEU A 439 -4.45 -27.57 -8.15
C LEU A 439 -5.74 -27.99 -8.89
N LYS A 440 -6.80 -27.20 -8.70
CA LYS A 440 -8.09 -27.41 -9.37
C LYS A 440 -8.37 -26.24 -10.32
N LYS A 441 -8.62 -26.54 -11.60
CA LYS A 441 -9.19 -25.55 -12.53
C LYS A 441 -10.67 -25.35 -12.19
N LEU A 442 -11.11 -24.11 -12.07
CA LEU A 442 -12.50 -23.76 -11.79
C LEU A 442 -13.23 -23.43 -13.10
N ASN A 443 -14.48 -23.85 -13.20
CA ASN A 443 -15.34 -23.51 -14.32
C ASN A 443 -15.91 -22.11 -14.09
N LEU A 444 -15.53 -21.18 -14.95
CA LEU A 444 -16.08 -19.83 -14.99
C LEU A 444 -16.77 -19.62 -16.33
N ASP A 445 -17.86 -18.87 -16.30
CA ASP A 445 -18.48 -18.38 -17.52
C ASP A 445 -17.49 -17.49 -18.27
N LYS A 446 -17.31 -17.76 -19.57
CA LYS A 446 -16.29 -17.08 -20.39
C LYS A 446 -16.49 -15.57 -20.49
N ASP A 447 -17.70 -15.10 -20.22
CA ASP A 447 -18.09 -13.69 -20.30
C ASP A 447 -17.71 -12.89 -19.04
N ILE A 448 -17.30 -13.57 -17.97
CA ILE A 448 -16.96 -12.92 -16.69
C ILE A 448 -15.46 -12.63 -16.64
N GLU A 449 -15.10 -11.36 -16.89
CA GLU A 449 -13.74 -10.86 -16.71
C GLU A 449 -13.49 -10.43 -15.26
N ILE A 450 -12.93 -11.34 -14.46
CA ILE A 450 -12.63 -11.10 -13.05
C ILE A 450 -11.62 -9.96 -12.86
N GLU A 451 -11.98 -8.99 -12.02
CA GLU A 451 -11.10 -7.91 -11.61
C GLU A 451 -10.59 -8.11 -10.17
N TYR A 452 -11.45 -8.55 -9.25
CA TYR A 452 -11.08 -8.73 -7.86
C TYR A 452 -11.83 -9.91 -7.24
N ILE A 453 -11.14 -10.66 -6.37
CA ILE A 453 -11.74 -11.71 -5.53
C ILE A 453 -11.33 -11.47 -4.09
N HIS A 454 -12.31 -11.45 -3.20
CA HIS A 454 -12.09 -11.50 -1.77
C HIS A 454 -12.41 -12.91 -1.26
N ILE A 455 -11.48 -13.53 -0.53
CA ILE A 455 -11.68 -14.82 0.13
C ILE A 455 -11.94 -14.59 1.62
N SER A 456 -12.98 -15.23 2.14
CA SER A 456 -13.38 -15.19 3.54
C SER A 456 -13.73 -16.58 4.06
N GLU A 457 -12.76 -17.27 4.65
CA GLU A 457 -13.00 -18.56 5.28
C GLU A 457 -13.75 -18.35 6.60
N ASN A 458 -14.99 -18.85 6.66
CA ASN A 458 -15.89 -18.66 7.78
C ASN A 458 -16.58 -19.99 8.16
N ARG A 459 -17.14 -20.04 9.38
CA ARG A 459 -17.75 -21.26 9.94
C ARG A 459 -19.09 -21.63 9.32
N GLN A 460 -19.79 -20.69 8.67
CA GLN A 460 -21.08 -20.97 8.03
C GLN A 460 -20.92 -21.85 6.79
N LYS A 461 -19.78 -21.76 6.10
CA LYS A 461 -19.51 -22.51 4.86
C LYS A 461 -20.56 -22.36 3.76
N ASN A 462 -21.30 -21.24 3.75
CA ASN A 462 -22.25 -20.92 2.68
C ASN A 462 -21.54 -20.20 1.53
N PHE A 463 -20.77 -19.17 1.87
CA PHE A 463 -19.98 -18.38 0.93
C PHE A 463 -18.52 -18.42 1.31
N SER A 464 -17.65 -18.59 0.31
CA SER A 464 -16.20 -18.47 0.44
C SER A 464 -15.70 -17.03 0.21
N GLY A 465 -16.58 -16.12 -0.20
CA GLY A 465 -16.25 -14.71 -0.41
C GLY A 465 -17.09 -14.03 -1.49
N TYR A 466 -16.48 -13.13 -2.26
CA TYR A 466 -17.13 -12.44 -3.38
C TYR A 466 -16.16 -12.16 -4.53
N VAL A 467 -16.72 -11.90 -5.71
CA VAL A 467 -16.02 -11.53 -6.94
C VAL A 467 -16.59 -10.24 -7.50
N ILE A 468 -15.71 -9.39 -8.02
CA ILE A 468 -16.04 -8.20 -8.79
C ILE A 468 -15.43 -8.38 -10.18
N ASP A 469 -16.23 -8.19 -11.23
CA ASP A 469 -15.76 -8.18 -12.61
C ASP A 469 -15.43 -6.76 -13.09
N LYS A 470 -14.81 -6.65 -14.27
CA LYS A 470 -14.45 -5.35 -14.86
C LYS A 470 -15.64 -4.45 -15.21
N ASN A 471 -16.84 -5.00 -15.29
CA ASN A 471 -18.08 -4.29 -15.57
C ASN A 471 -18.81 -3.87 -14.28
N SER A 472 -18.12 -3.94 -13.13
CA SER A 472 -18.68 -3.63 -11.81
C SER A 472 -19.82 -4.55 -11.37
N ASN A 473 -19.97 -5.74 -11.97
CA ASN A 473 -20.92 -6.71 -11.42
C ASN A 473 -20.33 -7.34 -10.16
N PHE A 474 -21.19 -7.51 -9.15
CA PHE A 474 -20.84 -8.14 -7.89
C PHE A 474 -21.43 -9.55 -7.80
N TYR A 475 -20.60 -10.53 -7.44
CA TYR A 475 -21.00 -11.91 -7.30
C TYR A 475 -20.61 -12.42 -5.92
N LEU A 476 -21.53 -13.12 -5.25
CA LEU A 476 -21.18 -13.98 -4.12
C LEU A 476 -20.51 -15.25 -4.64
N LEU A 477 -19.45 -15.67 -3.95
CA LEU A 477 -18.73 -16.89 -4.24
C LEU A 477 -19.21 -17.97 -3.28
N THR A 478 -19.87 -19.02 -3.78
CA THR A 478 -20.29 -20.15 -2.94
C THR A 478 -19.08 -20.86 -2.35
N TRP A 479 -19.30 -21.75 -1.38
CA TRP A 479 -18.21 -22.52 -0.80
C TRP A 479 -17.41 -23.34 -1.82
N ASP A 480 -18.07 -23.79 -2.89
CA ASP A 480 -17.47 -24.56 -3.98
C ASP A 480 -17.00 -23.70 -5.17
N PHE A 481 -16.92 -22.38 -4.97
CA PHE A 481 -16.47 -21.39 -5.95
C PHE A 481 -17.40 -21.14 -7.14
N GLU A 482 -18.71 -21.40 -7.01
CA GLU A 482 -19.69 -20.95 -7.99
C GLU A 482 -20.05 -19.48 -7.78
N LEU A 483 -20.34 -18.76 -8.87
CA LEU A 483 -20.71 -17.35 -8.83
C LEU A 483 -22.23 -17.19 -8.76
N LYS A 484 -22.69 -16.39 -7.80
CA LYS A 484 -24.09 -15.96 -7.68
C LYS A 484 -24.16 -14.43 -7.76
N LYS A 485 -24.65 -13.91 -8.89
CA LYS A 485 -24.74 -12.47 -9.14
C LYS A 485 -25.73 -11.79 -8.19
N LEU A 486 -25.36 -10.62 -7.66
CA LEU A 486 -26.27 -9.71 -6.97
C LEU A 486 -26.56 -8.49 -7.83
N ASP A 487 -27.83 -8.09 -7.89
CA ASP A 487 -28.25 -6.91 -8.65
C ASP A 487 -28.04 -5.62 -7.84
N LEU A 488 -26.94 -4.93 -8.11
CA LEU A 488 -26.54 -3.68 -7.46
C LEU A 488 -26.50 -2.56 -8.50
N ALA A 489 -27.59 -1.80 -8.59
CA ALA A 489 -27.71 -0.70 -9.53
C ALA A 489 -26.65 0.38 -9.25
N MET A 490 -25.98 0.87 -10.31
CA MET A 490 -24.98 1.94 -10.24
C MET A 490 -23.75 1.66 -9.37
N PHE A 491 -23.53 0.42 -8.93
CA PHE A 491 -22.29 0.08 -8.24
C PHE A 491 -21.10 0.24 -9.19
N ASP A 492 -20.10 1.02 -8.76
CA ASP A 492 -18.82 1.16 -9.45
C ASP A 492 -17.68 0.85 -8.49
N TYR A 493 -16.97 -0.25 -8.74
CA TYR A 493 -15.90 -0.72 -7.87
C TYR A 493 -14.70 0.25 -7.81
N LYS A 494 -14.56 1.18 -8.76
CA LYS A 494 -13.45 2.15 -8.78
C LYS A 494 -13.69 3.38 -7.92
N SER A 495 -14.95 3.69 -7.61
CA SER A 495 -15.33 4.89 -6.88
C SER A 495 -16.11 4.60 -5.60
N MET A 496 -16.76 3.44 -5.51
CA MET A 496 -17.61 3.07 -4.39
C MET A 496 -16.98 2.02 -3.48
N ARG A 497 -17.22 2.18 -2.18
CA ARG A 497 -17.03 1.10 -1.19
C ARG A 497 -18.30 0.28 -1.07
N LEU A 498 -18.18 -0.96 -0.59
CA LEU A 498 -19.32 -1.86 -0.40
C LEU A 498 -19.19 -2.66 0.88
N ARG A 499 -20.31 -2.91 1.55
CA ARG A 499 -20.41 -3.81 2.69
C ARG A 499 -21.66 -4.67 2.61
N LEU A 500 -21.45 -5.98 2.59
CA LEU A 500 -22.51 -6.98 2.76
C LEU A 500 -22.58 -7.38 4.23
N ILE A 501 -23.79 -7.47 4.75
CA ILE A 501 -24.12 -7.93 6.10
C ILE A 501 -25.19 -9.01 5.99
N SER A 502 -24.94 -10.14 6.62
CA SER A 502 -25.93 -11.20 6.81
C SER A 502 -26.64 -10.99 8.14
N GLU A 503 -27.94 -10.76 8.07
CA GLU A 503 -28.86 -10.73 9.21
C GLU A 503 -29.71 -12.01 9.20
N PRO A 504 -30.31 -12.45 10.31
CA PRO A 504 -31.05 -13.71 10.37
C PRO A 504 -32.06 -13.92 9.23
N THR A 505 -32.76 -12.87 8.81
CA THR A 505 -33.85 -12.91 7.82
C THR A 505 -33.43 -12.53 6.39
N HIS A 506 -32.33 -11.79 6.21
CA HIS A 506 -31.96 -11.20 4.92
C HIS A 506 -30.45 -10.95 4.79
N TYR A 507 -29.99 -10.71 3.57
CA TYR A 507 -28.71 -10.04 3.32
C TYR A 507 -28.95 -8.56 3.05
N LEU A 508 -28.13 -7.70 3.64
CA LEU A 508 -28.13 -6.27 3.42
C LEU A 508 -26.80 -5.87 2.75
N VAL A 509 -26.87 -5.30 1.56
CA VAL A 509 -25.70 -4.76 0.86
C VAL A 509 -25.79 -3.24 0.88
N ARG A 510 -24.73 -2.59 1.35
CA ARG A 510 -24.61 -1.12 1.38
C ARG A 510 -23.42 -0.71 0.55
N TYR A 511 -23.56 0.34 -0.25
CA TYR A 511 -22.46 0.85 -1.05
C TYR A 511 -22.63 2.34 -1.28
N ASP A 512 -21.52 3.06 -1.40
CA ASP A 512 -21.52 4.51 -1.50
C ASP A 512 -20.20 5.05 -2.09
N ASP A 513 -20.29 6.23 -2.70
CA ASP A 513 -19.15 7.05 -3.18
C ASP A 513 -18.88 8.26 -2.26
N GLY A 514 -19.51 8.28 -1.07
CA GLY A 514 -19.48 9.40 -0.13
C GLY A 514 -20.55 10.48 -0.36
N ASN A 515 -21.16 10.56 -1.55
CA ASN A 515 -22.24 11.50 -1.89
C ASN A 515 -23.59 10.78 -2.04
N ASN A 516 -23.57 9.62 -2.69
CA ASN A 516 -24.70 8.74 -2.93
C ASN A 516 -24.57 7.51 -2.03
N TYR A 517 -25.59 7.25 -1.20
CA TYR A 517 -25.61 6.10 -0.30
C TYR A 517 -26.74 5.16 -0.67
N PHE A 518 -26.40 3.90 -0.94
CA PHE A 518 -27.33 2.86 -1.33
C PHE A 518 -27.42 1.77 -0.29
N ALA A 519 -28.61 1.19 -0.13
CA ALA A 519 -28.80 -0.06 0.58
C ALA A 519 -29.80 -0.94 -0.16
N VAL A 520 -29.49 -2.23 -0.28
CA VAL A 520 -30.29 -3.22 -0.99
C VAL A 520 -30.47 -4.45 -0.10
N ARG A 521 -31.71 -4.90 0.06
CA ARG A 521 -32.06 -6.11 0.80
C ARG A 521 -32.24 -7.27 -0.17
N PHE A 522 -31.62 -8.41 0.13
CA PHE A 522 -31.76 -9.65 -0.63
C PHE A 522 -32.30 -10.79 0.24
N SER A 523 -33.08 -11.66 -0.38
CA SER A 523 -33.54 -12.91 0.24
C SER A 523 -32.38 -13.86 0.52
N LYS A 524 -32.43 -14.56 1.65
CA LYS A 524 -31.46 -15.61 1.98
C LYS A 524 -31.66 -16.91 1.20
N GLU A 525 -32.87 -17.16 0.72
CA GLU A 525 -33.22 -18.43 0.08
C GLU A 525 -32.72 -18.48 -1.37
N ASN A 526 -32.86 -17.37 -2.11
CA ASN A 526 -32.62 -17.33 -3.55
C ASN A 526 -31.81 -16.11 -4.02
N LEU A 527 -31.33 -15.27 -3.09
CA LEU A 527 -30.56 -14.05 -3.40
C LEU A 527 -31.29 -13.04 -4.31
N GLN A 528 -32.62 -13.12 -4.41
CA GLN A 528 -33.40 -12.12 -5.15
C GLN A 528 -33.47 -10.80 -4.37
N LYS A 529 -33.37 -9.69 -5.11
CA LYS A 529 -33.56 -8.34 -4.59
C LYS A 529 -34.99 -8.19 -4.08
N LEU A 530 -35.15 -7.77 -2.84
CA LEU A 530 -36.45 -7.55 -2.19
C LEU A 530 -36.86 -6.08 -2.28
N ASN A 531 -35.98 -5.18 -1.85
CA ASN A 531 -36.17 -3.72 -1.89
C ASN A 531 -34.83 -3.01 -1.77
N ASP A 532 -34.82 -1.72 -2.10
CA ASP A 532 -33.65 -0.85 -2.04
C ASP A 532 -34.01 0.59 -1.68
N ILE A 533 -33.00 1.35 -1.26
CA ILE A 533 -33.12 2.76 -0.95
C ILE A 533 -31.85 3.51 -1.35
N LYS A 534 -32.02 4.78 -1.75
CA LYS A 534 -30.96 5.73 -2.05
C LYS A 534 -31.08 6.98 -1.18
N PHE A 535 -29.96 7.46 -0.67
CA PHE A 535 -29.81 8.81 -0.10
C PHE A 535 -28.81 9.59 -0.95
N GLU A 536 -29.07 10.87 -1.13
CA GLU A 536 -28.20 11.82 -1.82
C GLU A 536 -27.82 12.92 -0.83
N GLU A 537 -26.56 13.36 -0.89
CA GLU A 537 -26.03 14.46 -0.07
C GLU A 537 -26.28 15.84 -0.65
#